data_AF-A0A7F5R7Y6-F1
#
_entry.id   AF-A0A7F5R7Y6-F1
#
_cell.length_a   1.000
_cell.length_b   1.000
_cell.length_c   1.000
_cell.angle_alpha   90.00
_cell.angle_beta   90.00
_cell.angle_gamma   90.00
#
_symmetry.space_group_name_H-M   'P 1'
#
loop_
_entity.id
_entity.type
_entity.pdbx_description
1 polymer ?
#
loop_
_entity_poly.entity_id
_entity_poly.type
_entity_poly.pdbx_seq_one_letter_code
_entity_poly.pdbx_strand_id
1 'polypeptide(L)' 'MDAGVEKINSILESFMGINDTDLATQIWEKGEGRTNSMEFAEAIDNSDLEELGFTDDLIIELWGAITDARAGRL' A
#
# COMPACT_ATOMS: atom_id res chain seq x y z
N MET A 1 -4.98 0.97 16.04
CA MET A 1 -4.24 1.35 14.83
C MET A 1 -4.53 0.24 13.84
N ASP A 2 -4.97 0.58 12.63
CA ASP A 2 -5.37 -0.41 11.63
C ASP A 2 -4.18 -1.31 11.32
N ALA A 3 -4.28 -2.61 11.63
CA ALA A 3 -3.22 -3.59 11.41
C ALA A 3 -2.73 -3.59 9.93
N GLY A 4 -3.61 -3.21 9.00
CA GLY A 4 -3.26 -3.01 7.59
C GLY A 4 -2.30 -1.83 7.36
N VAL A 5 -2.52 -0.70 8.03
CA VAL A 5 -1.62 0.47 7.95
C VAL A 5 -0.27 0.16 8.58
N GLU A 6 -0.26 -0.56 9.71
CA GLU A 6 1.00 -1.00 10.35
C GLU A 6 1.79 -1.93 9.42
N LYS A 7 1.10 -2.87 8.75
CA LYS A 7 1.74 -3.78 7.79
C LYS A 7 2.30 -3.04 6.58
N ILE A 8 1.56 -2.07 6.02
CA ILE A 8 2.04 -1.21 4.94
C ILE A 8 3.31 -0.47 5.38
N ASN A 9 3.31 0.11 6.57
CA ASN A 9 4.48 0.78 7.12
C ASN A 9 5.71 -0.14 7.23
N SER A 10 5.53 -1.39 7.68
CA SER A 10 6.63 -2.36 7.72
C SER A 10 7.19 -2.68 6.33
N ILE A 11 6.33 -2.70 5.30
CA ILE A 11 6.76 -2.89 3.91
C ILE A 11 7.54 -1.67 3.43
N LEU A 12 7.03 -0.45 3.64
CA LEU A 12 7.75 0.78 3.29
C LEU A 12 9.12 0.86 3.97
N GLU A 13 9.21 0.46 5.24
CA GLU A 13 10.48 0.42 5.97
C GLU A 13 11.44 -0.59 5.35
N SER A 14 10.95 -1.78 4.96
CA SER A 14 11.78 -2.81 4.37
C SER A 14 12.26 -2.49 2.94
N PHE A 15 11.45 -1.78 2.15
CA PHE A 15 11.74 -1.52 0.72
C PHE A 15 12.38 -0.15 0.49
N MET A 16 11.97 0.87 1.24
CA MET A 16 12.40 2.26 1.07
C MET A 16 13.19 2.81 2.27
N GLY A 17 13.21 2.09 3.41
CA GLY A 17 13.87 2.58 4.63
C GLY A 17 13.13 3.74 5.31
N ILE A 18 11.85 3.95 4.98
CA ILE A 18 11.02 5.01 5.53
C ILE A 18 9.90 4.43 6.39
N ASN A 19 9.53 5.13 7.46
CA ASN A 19 8.38 4.81 8.29
C ASN A 19 7.53 6.08 8.40
N ASP A 20 6.45 6.12 7.63
CA ASP A 20 5.58 7.29 7.52
C ASP A 20 4.12 6.82 7.59
N THR A 21 3.49 7.04 8.73
CA THR A 21 2.13 6.58 9.00
C THR A 21 1.09 7.33 8.18
N ASP A 22 1.33 8.60 7.85
CA ASP A 22 0.44 9.38 6.98
C ASP A 22 0.51 8.84 5.54
N LEU A 23 1.71 8.52 5.05
CA LEU A 23 1.89 7.86 3.76
C LEU A 23 1.22 6.47 3.74
N ALA A 24 1.46 5.64 4.76
CA ALA A 24 0.87 4.32 4.85
C ALA A 24 -0.67 4.36 4.91
N THR A 25 -1.23 5.36 5.59
CA THR A 25 -2.69 5.59 5.64
C THR A 25 -3.22 5.98 4.27
N GLN A 26 -2.55 6.88 3.55
CA GLN A 26 -2.95 7.25 2.18
C GLN A 26 -2.92 6.05 1.23
N ILE A 27 -1.87 5.22 1.29
CA ILE A 27 -1.78 3.99 0.48
C ILE A 27 -2.93 3.04 0.79
N TRP A 28 -3.25 2.85 2.07
CA TRP A 28 -4.38 2.04 2.52
C TRP A 28 -5.71 2.53 1.92
N GLU A 29 -5.96 3.84 1.97
CA GLU A 29 -7.16 4.47 1.42
C GLU A 29 -7.22 4.35 -0.11
N LYS A 30 -6.09 4.48 -0.82
CA LYS A 30 -6.04 4.29 -2.29
C LYS A 30 -6.41 2.88 -2.73
N GLY A 31 -6.15 1.89 -1.89
CA GLY A 31 -6.60 0.51 -2.09
C GLY A 31 -8.08 0.30 -1.85
N GLU A 32 -8.81 1.24 -1.24
CA GLU A 32 -10.26 1.14 -1.02
C GLU A 32 -11.04 1.12 -2.35
N GLY A 33 -12.03 0.22 -2.43
CA GLY A 33 -12.84 0.05 -3.64
C GLY A 33 -12.13 -0.62 -4.82
N ARG A 34 -10.84 -0.95 -4.70
CA ARG A 34 -10.08 -1.69 -5.72
C ARG A 34 -10.31 -3.19 -5.61
N THR A 35 -10.29 -3.89 -6.73
CA THR A 35 -10.56 -5.33 -6.81
C THR A 35 -9.33 -6.17 -7.13
N ASN A 36 -8.27 -5.55 -7.66
CA ASN A 36 -7.06 -6.21 -8.10
C ASN A 36 -5.83 -5.28 -8.04
N SER A 37 -4.63 -5.86 -8.14
CA SER A 37 -3.36 -5.12 -8.06
C SER A 37 -3.16 -4.11 -9.19
N MET A 38 -3.73 -4.35 -10.38
CA MET A 38 -3.63 -3.43 -11.51
C MET A 38 -4.44 -2.15 -11.28
N GLU A 39 -5.69 -2.28 -10.78
CA GLU A 39 -6.50 -1.11 -10.38
C GLU A 39 -5.86 -0.34 -9.23
N PHE A 40 -5.15 -1.03 -8.33
CA PHE A 40 -4.39 -0.39 -7.26
C PHE A 40 -3.15 0.34 -7.80
N ALA A 41 -2.36 -0.28 -8.67
CA ALA A 41 -1.24 0.36 -9.36
C ALA A 41 -1.70 1.64 -10.06
N GLU A 42 -2.78 1.56 -10.86
CA GLU A 42 -3.36 2.71 -11.54
C GLU A 42 -3.79 3.80 -10.56
N ALA A 43 -4.31 3.45 -9.38
CA ALA A 43 -4.69 4.43 -8.36
C ALA A 43 -3.49 5.16 -7.73
N ILE A 44 -2.35 4.47 -7.61
CA ILE A 44 -1.09 5.04 -7.14
C ILE A 44 -0.50 5.95 -8.23
N ASP A 45 -0.43 5.47 -9.47
CA ASP A 45 0.09 6.21 -10.62
C ASP A 45 -0.73 7.47 -10.93
N ASN A 46 -2.05 7.45 -10.71
CA ASN A 46 -2.92 8.62 -10.87
C ASN A 46 -2.96 9.53 -9.62
N SER A 47 -1.92 9.50 -8.79
CA SER A 47 -1.82 10.32 -7.57
C SER A 47 -0.42 10.85 -7.36
N ASP A 48 -0.25 11.76 -6.41
CA ASP A 48 1.06 12.33 -6.06
C ASP A 48 2.05 11.26 -5.53
N LEU A 49 1.58 10.04 -5.26
CA LEU A 49 2.40 8.88 -4.89
C LEU A 49 3.21 8.33 -6.08
N GLU A 50 2.84 8.63 -7.33
CA GLU A 50 3.62 8.24 -8.51
C GLU A 50 5.06 8.78 -8.43
N GLU A 51 5.23 10.00 -7.89
CA GLU A 51 6.54 10.64 -7.76
C GLU A 51 7.49 9.89 -6.81
N LEU A 52 6.96 9.01 -5.94
CA LEU A 52 7.76 8.15 -5.07
C LEU A 52 8.41 6.99 -5.83
N GLY A 53 7.93 6.68 -7.05
CA GLY A 53 8.52 5.66 -7.92
C GLY A 53 8.38 4.24 -7.38
N PHE A 54 7.18 3.88 -6.92
CA PHE A 54 6.89 2.50 -6.49
C PHE A 54 7.16 1.50 -7.61
N THR A 55 7.88 0.42 -7.30
CA THR A 55 8.12 -0.67 -8.25
C THR A 55 6.92 -1.61 -8.31
N ASP A 56 6.77 -2.35 -9.42
CA ASP A 56 5.71 -3.34 -9.57
C ASP A 56 5.70 -4.36 -8.42
N ASP A 57 6.87 -4.84 -7.99
CA ASP A 57 7.01 -5.77 -6.86
C ASP A 57 6.47 -5.17 -5.55
N LEU A 58 6.78 -3.89 -5.28
CA LEU A 58 6.31 -3.20 -4.08
C LEU A 58 4.79 -2.99 -4.13
N ILE A 59 4.24 -2.65 -5.29
CA ILE A 59 2.79 -2.53 -5.49
C ILE A 59 2.08 -3.86 -5.22
N ILE A 60 2.64 -4.99 -5.70
CA ILE A 60 2.10 -6.33 -5.45
C ILE A 60 2.11 -6.66 -3.94
N GLU A 61 3.20 -6.37 -3.24
CA GLU A 61 3.31 -6.62 -1.80
C GLU A 61 2.36 -5.73 -0.98
N LEU A 62 2.26 -4.45 -1.32
CA LEU A 62 1.31 -3.52 -0.69
C LEU A 62 -0.14 -3.96 -0.90
N TRP A 63 -0.48 -4.36 -2.13
CA TRP A 63 -1.79 -4.91 -2.44
C TRP A 63 -2.07 -6.19 -1.65
N GLY A 64 -1.09 -7.10 -1.57
CA GLY A 64 -1.15 -8.30 -0.73
C GLY A 64 -1.50 -7.97 0.71
N ALA A 65 -0.76 -7.05 1.33
CA ALA A 65 -1.01 -6.59 2.69
C ALA A 65 -2.40 -5.98 2.88
N ILE A 66 -2.87 -5.16 1.94
CA ILE A 66 -4.22 -4.57 1.99
C ILE A 66 -5.30 -5.64 1.94
N THR A 67 -5.17 -6.60 1.01
CA THR A 67 -6.15 -7.67 0.85
C THR A 67 -6.16 -8.62 2.05
N ASP A 68 -5.00 -8.98 2.59
CA ASP A 68 -4.90 -9.82 3.77
C ASP A 68 -5.47 -9.13 5.01
N ALA A 69 -5.20 -7.84 5.20
CA ALA A 69 -5.78 -7.05 6.29
C ALA A 69 -7.30 -7.06 6.26
N ARG A 70 -7.87 -6.77 5.08
CA ARG A 70 -9.33 -6.69 4.88
C ARG A 70 -9.99 -8.05 4.97
N ALA A 71 -9.28 -9.12 4.62
CA ALA A 71 -9.73 -10.49 4.80
C ALA A 71 -9.60 -10.98 6.26
N GLY A 72 -9.00 -10.19 7.16
CA GLY A 72 -8.76 -10.57 8.56
C GLY A 72 -7.68 -11.65 8.71
N ARG A 73 -6.69 -11.66 7.82
CA ARG A 73 -5.58 -12.63 7.78
C ARG A 73 -4.24 -12.08 8.28
N LEU A 74 -4.21 -10.83 8.77
CA LEU A 74 -3.03 -10.21 9.38
C LEU A 74 -2.80 -10.65 10.82
#